data_AF-A0A954NW86-F1
#
_entry.id   AF-A0A954NW86-F1
#
_cell.length_a   1.000
_cell.length_b   1.000
_cell.length_c   1.000
_cell.angle_alpha   90.00
_cell.angle_beta   90.00
_cell.angle_gamma   90.00
#
_symmetry.space_group_name_H-M   'P 1'
#
loop_
_entity.id
_entity.type
_entity.pdbx_description
1 polymer ?
#
loop_
_entity_poly.entity_id
_entity_poly.type
_entity_poly.pdbx_seq_one_letter_code
_entity_poly.pdbx_strand_id
1 'polypeptide(L)' 'MPRNMIVAQSGGPSPVINNTVRGIVETARQMDEIGTVYAGWHGIEGVLKEELLNLSDQCPEEIALLRTTPAAGSIGTCRY' A
#
# COMPACT_ATOMS: atom_id res chain seq x y z
N MET A 1 7.89 -5.22 20.61
CA MET A 1 7.35 -4.08 19.83
C MET A 1 7.08 -4.59 18.44
N PRO A 2 5.87 -4.40 17.89
CA PRO A 2 5.56 -4.79 16.52
C PRO A 2 6.45 -4.02 15.53
N ARG A 3 6.77 -4.64 14.40
CA ARG A 3 7.60 -4.03 13.33
C ARG A 3 6.70 -3.37 12.31
N ASN A 4 7.13 -2.24 11.75
CA ASN A 4 6.41 -1.61 10.66
C ASN A 4 6.73 -2.31 9.33
N MET A 5 5.78 -2.25 8.40
CA MET A 5 5.92 -2.78 7.05
C MET A 5 5.82 -1.63 6.04
N ILE A 6 6.56 -1.74 4.94
CA ILE A 6 6.42 -0.85 3.79
C ILE A 6 6.07 -1.65 2.54
N VAL A 7 5.13 -1.15 1.75
CA VAL A 7 4.75 -1.68 0.43
C VAL A 7 4.95 -0.61 -0.64
N ALA A 8 5.43 -1.00 -1.82
CA ALA A 8 5.55 -0.12 -2.96
C ALA A 8 5.17 -0.88 -4.23
N GLN A 9 4.41 -0.24 -5.12
CA GLN A 9 4.14 -0.76 -6.46
C GLN A 9 5.18 -0.23 -7.45
N SER A 10 5.58 -1.06 -8.40
CA SER A 10 6.58 -0.72 -9.42
C SER A 10 6.13 -1.19 -10.80
N GLY A 11 6.63 -0.52 -11.84
CA GLY A 11 6.35 -0.85 -13.23
C GLY A 11 5.02 -0.31 -13.74
N GLY A 12 4.52 -0.92 -14.81
CA GLY A 12 3.24 -0.55 -15.40
C GLY A 12 2.06 -1.04 -14.54
N PRO A 13 1.03 -0.21 -14.29
CA PRO A 13 -0.11 -0.62 -13.50
C PRO A 13 -0.91 -1.72 -14.20
N SER A 14 -1.47 -2.66 -13.42
CA SER A 14 -2.44 -3.65 -13.90
C SER A 14 -3.86 -3.34 -13.39
N PRO A 15 -4.91 -3.90 -14.01
CA PRO A 15 -6.29 -3.66 -13.56
C PRO A 15 -6.58 -4.08 -12.12
N VAL A 16 -5.78 -4.99 -11.55
CA VAL A 16 -6.03 -5.59 -10.23
C VAL A 16 -4.96 -5.28 -9.20
N ILE A 17 -3.98 -4.42 -9.52
CA ILE A 17 -2.80 -4.18 -8.66
C ILE A 17 -3.17 -3.70 -7.25
N ASN A 18 -4.28 -2.96 -7.11
CA ASN A 18 -4.79 -2.48 -5.84
C ASN A 18 -5.32 -3.61 -4.93
N ASN A 19 -5.74 -4.75 -5.48
CA ASN A 19 -6.14 -5.90 -4.66
C ASN A 19 -4.96 -6.46 -3.87
N THR A 20 -3.74 -6.38 -4.40
CA THR A 20 -2.53 -6.79 -3.66
C THR A 20 -2.31 -5.88 -2.45
N VAL A 21 -2.41 -4.56 -2.61
CA VAL A 21 -2.27 -3.59 -1.51
C VAL A 21 -3.36 -3.80 -0.47
N ARG A 22 -4.62 -3.96 -0.90
CA ARG A 22 -5.73 -4.32 0.00
C ARG A 22 -5.42 -5.59 0.80
N GLY A 23 -5.00 -6.66 0.12
CA GLY A 23 -4.71 -7.93 0.77
C GLY A 23 -3.59 -7.81 1.80
N ILE A 24 -2.53 -7.04 1.51
CA ILE A 24 -1.45 -6.74 2.45
C ILE A 24 -2.00 -6.04 3.69
N VAL A 25 -2.76 -4.96 3.53
CA VAL A 25 -3.29 -4.17 4.67
C VAL A 25 -4.28 -4.99 5.50
N GLU A 26 -5.23 -5.70 4.87
CA GLU A 26 -6.22 -6.53 5.56
C GLU A 26 -5.56 -7.68 6.34
N THR A 27 -4.54 -8.30 5.77
CA THR A 27 -3.81 -9.40 6.43
C THR A 27 -2.92 -8.88 7.55
N ALA A 28 -2.20 -7.78 7.33
CA ALA A 28 -1.32 -7.17 8.33
C ALA A 28 -2.09 -6.77 9.60
N ARG A 29 -3.34 -6.30 9.46
CA ARG A 29 -4.23 -5.99 10.59
C ARG A 29 -4.58 -7.19 11.49
N GLN A 30 -4.37 -8.41 10.99
CA GLN A 30 -4.63 -9.66 11.72
C GLN A 30 -3.37 -10.24 12.35
N MET A 31 -2.20 -9.60 12.17
CA MET A 31 -0.91 -10.09 12.63
C MET A 31 -0.37 -9.19 13.75
N ASP A 32 -0.21 -9.74 14.95
CA ASP A 32 0.29 -9.01 16.12
C ASP A 32 1.76 -8.55 15.95
N GLU A 33 2.50 -9.15 15.02
CA GLU A 33 3.88 -8.80 14.71
C GLU A 33 4.03 -7.54 13.86
N ILE A 34 2.97 -7.14 13.13
CA ILE A 34 2.97 -5.99 12.23
C ILE A 34 2.27 -4.80 12.88
N GLY A 35 2.99 -3.69 13.00
CA GLY A 35 2.47 -2.44 13.52
C GLY A 35 1.80 -1.62 12.42
N THR A 36 2.54 -0.62 11.92
CA THR A 36 2.03 0.27 10.89
C THR A 36 2.41 -0.21 9.49
N VAL A 37 1.46 -0.19 8.57
CA VAL A 37 1.68 -0.43 7.13
C VAL A 37 1.79 0.91 6.43
N TYR A 38 2.96 1.18 5.85
CA TYR A 38 3.20 2.35 5.01
C TYR A 38 3.20 1.96 3.53
N ALA A 39 2.78 2.88 2.68
CA ALA A 39 3.02 2.80 1.25
C ALA A 39 4.02 3.85 0.78
N GLY A 40 4.92 3.47 -0.12
CA GLY A 40 5.77 4.43 -0.84
C GLY A 40 4.95 5.14 -1.93
N TRP A 41 4.82 6.46 -1.82
CA TRP A 41 4.11 7.26 -2.82
C TRP A 41 4.85 7.22 -4.16
N HIS A 42 4.16 6.85 -5.23
CA HIS A 42 4.80 6.62 -6.55
C HIS A 42 5.92 5.56 -6.52
N GLY A 43 5.74 4.48 -5.76
CA GLY A 43 6.64 3.33 -5.79
C GLY A 43 7.95 3.57 -5.02
N ILE A 44 9.07 3.06 -5.55
CA ILE A 44 10.36 3.14 -4.84
C ILE A 44 10.88 4.58 -4.72
N GLU A 45 10.51 5.47 -5.63
CA GLU A 45 10.88 6.89 -5.53
C GLU A 45 10.35 7.55 -4.25
N GLY A 46 9.10 7.28 -3.86
CA GLY A 46 8.55 7.83 -2.63
C GLY A 46 9.29 7.32 -1.41
N VAL A 47 9.72 6.06 -1.42
CA VAL A 47 10.56 5.52 -0.34
C VAL A 47 11.89 6.28 -0.24
N LEU A 48 12.55 6.51 -1.37
CA LEU A 48 13.83 7.24 -1.41
C LEU A 48 13.68 8.72 -1.02
N LYS A 49 12.51 9.32 -1.25
CA LYS A 49 12.17 10.70 -0.90
C LYS A 49 11.49 10.85 0.47
N GLU A 50 11.31 9.75 1.20
CA GLU A 50 10.54 9.70 2.45
C GLU A 50 9.08 10.18 2.33
N GLU A 51 8.48 10.05 1.14
CA GLU A 51 7.08 10.31 0.85
C GLU A 51 6.25 9.05 1.12
N LEU A 52 5.86 8.87 2.38
CA LEU A 52 5.14 7.69 2.85
C LEU A 52 3.68 7.99 3.18
N LEU A 53 2.78 7.11 2.74
CA LEU A 53 1.38 7.11 3.14
C LEU A 53 1.17 6.12 4.29
N ASN A 54 0.51 6.53 5.37
CA ASN A 54 0.08 5.60 6.42
C ASN A 54 -1.23 4.91 6.00
N LEU A 55 -1.15 3.63 5.63
CA LEU A 55 -2.30 2.82 5.25
C LEU A 55 -3.05 2.26 6.46
N SER A 56 -2.40 2.13 7.62
CA SER A 56 -3.06 1.65 8.84
C SER A 56 -4.10 2.66 9.34
N ASP A 57 -3.87 3.96 9.12
CA ASP A 57 -4.78 5.05 9.51
C ASP A 57 -6.00 5.18 8.58
N GLN A 58 -6.05 4.45 7.46
CA GLN A 58 -7.17 4.51 6.52
C GLN A 58 -8.38 3.73 7.03
N CYS A 59 -9.57 4.26 6.76
CA CYS A 59 -10.83 3.58 7.06
C CYS A 59 -10.86 2.18 6.41
N PRO A 60 -11.28 1.11 7.11
CA PRO A 60 -11.40 -0.22 6.52
C PRO A 60 -12.23 -0.26 5.24
N GLU A 61 -13.27 0.57 5.16
CA GLU A 61 -14.14 0.72 3.98
C GLU A 61 -13.37 1.29 2.78
N GLU A 62 -12.51 2.29 2.99
CA GLU A 62 -11.64 2.85 1.93
C GLU A 62 -10.65 1.79 1.42
N ILE A 63 -10.07 0.99 2.33
CA ILE A 63 -9.20 -0.13 1.95
C ILE A 63 -9.99 -1.19 1.17
N ALA A 64 -11.26 -1.45 1.51
CA ALA A 64 -12.09 -2.41 0.81
C ALA A 64 -12.41 -1.96 -0.63
N LEU A 65 -12.60 -0.65 -0.87
CA LEU A 65 -12.89 -0.08 -2.20
C LEU A 65 -11.77 -0.33 -3.22
N LEU A 66 -10.53 -0.54 -2.76
CA LEU A 66 -9.39 -0.93 -3.61
C LEU A 66 -9.67 -2.20 -4.45
N ARG A 67 -10.63 -3.04 -4.04
CA ARG A 67 -11.04 -4.22 -4.80
C ARG A 67 -11.54 -3.88 -6.22
N THR A 68 -12.19 -2.74 -6.36
CA THR A 68 -12.83 -2.28 -7.61
C THR A 68 -12.16 -1.06 -8.21
N THR A 69 -11.05 -0.59 -7.63
CA THR A 69 -10.28 0.54 -8.15
C THR A 69 -9.19 0.03 -9.10
N PRO A 70 -9.27 0.32 -10.41
CA PRO A 70 -8.24 -0.10 -11.35
C PRO A 70 -6.99 0.79 -11.27
N ALA A 71 -5.93 0.36 -11.95
CA ALA A 71 -4.63 1.02 -12.02
C ALA A 71 -3.95 1.24 -10.66
N ALA A 72 -2.74 1.80 -10.64
CA ALA A 72 -2.00 2.10 -9.42
C ALA A 72 -2.41 3.44 -8.78
N GLY A 73 -3.65 3.89 -8.97
CA GLY A 73 -4.09 5.23 -8.53
C GLY A 73 -4.11 5.43 -7.01
N SER A 74 -4.11 4.33 -6.23
CA SER A 74 -4.22 4.37 -4.77
C SER A 74 -2.94 4.82 -4.06
N ILE A 75 -1.77 4.35 -4.53
CA ILE A 75 -0.46 4.67 -3.94
C ILE A 75 0.60 5.09 -4.99
N GLY A 76 0.27 5.04 -6.27
CA GLY A 76 1.18 5.31 -7.38
C GLY A 76 2.13 4.16 -7.70
N THR A 77 2.84 4.30 -8.82
CA THR A 77 3.94 3.42 -9.27
C THR A 77 4.98 4.28 -9.99
N CYS A 78 6.20 3.76 -10.15
CA CYS A 78 7.25 4.38 -10.97
C CYS A 78 8.01 3.34 -11.82
N ARG A 79 8.87 3.86 -12.70
CA ARG A 79 9.84 3.08 -13.51
C ARG A 79 11.25 3.65 -13.27
N TYR A 80 11.61 3.71 -12.00
CA TYR A 80 12.90 4.22 -11.52
C TYR A 80 13.98 3.14 -11.56
#